data_AF-W2TDZ3-F1
#
_entry.id   AF-W2TDZ3-F1
#
_cell.length_a   1.000
_cell.length_b   1.000
_cell.length_c   1.000
_cell.angle_alpha   90.00
_cell.angle_beta   90.00
_cell.angle_gamma   90.00
#
_symmetry.space_group_name_H-M   'P 1'
#
loop_
_entity.id
_entity.type
_entity.pdbx_description
1 polymer ?
#
loop_
_entity_poly.entity_id
_entity_poly.type
_entity_poly.pdbx_seq_one_letter_code
_entity_poly.pdbx_strand_id
1 'polypeptide(L)'
;MPRTWKGLGTDPHPTHAGDSQSKITDILNHLVQIDSRLDEDTSINYQNMASHKDFSHDNAPKPLYTFVAQSALSGPTYEALDTLLTFYNNPDSDTAEIMTPAWNTSINAFLDSVVKTPVMQSAQSFLEEMEVFIYEKQES
;
A
#
# COMPACT_ATOMS: atom_id res chain seq x y z
N MET A 1 -12.83 32.33 43.87
CA MET A 1 -12.90 31.12 44.73
C MET A 1 -13.65 30.02 44.01
N PRO A 2 -13.26 28.75 44.17
CA PRO A 2 -13.21 27.76 43.09
C PRO A 2 -14.51 26.94 42.96
N ARG A 3 -14.85 26.56 41.72
CA ARG A 3 -15.83 25.52 41.46
C ARG A 3 -15.20 24.17 41.82
N THR A 4 -15.84 23.46 42.73
CA THR A 4 -15.50 22.08 43.09
C THR A 4 -15.88 21.15 41.95
N TRP A 5 -14.91 20.40 41.43
CA TRP A 5 -15.13 19.28 40.54
C TRP A 5 -15.73 18.11 41.32
N LYS A 6 -16.94 17.67 40.94
CA LYS A 6 -17.48 16.36 41.35
C LYS A 6 -17.02 15.34 40.31
N GLY A 7 -16.40 14.27 40.81
CA GLY A 7 -15.71 13.25 40.02
C GLY A 7 -16.55 12.66 38.88
N LEU A 8 -15.93 12.58 37.72
CA LEU A 8 -16.28 11.61 36.70
C LEU A 8 -15.98 10.23 37.28
N GLY A 9 -17.02 9.40 37.27
CA GLY A 9 -16.90 7.97 37.54
C GLY A 9 -15.86 7.35 36.62
N THR A 10 -15.31 6.25 37.10
CA THR A 10 -14.50 5.33 36.31
C THR A 10 -15.37 4.72 35.22
N ASP A 11 -15.56 5.46 34.12
CA ASP A 11 -16.05 4.85 32.90
C ASP A 11 -14.88 4.02 32.33
N PRO A 12 -15.02 2.69 32.20
CA PRO A 12 -14.03 1.91 31.50
C PRO A 12 -14.03 2.40 30.06
N HIS A 13 -12.96 3.09 29.67
CA HIS A 13 -12.70 3.44 28.28
C HIS A 13 -12.85 2.16 27.45
N PRO A 14 -13.80 2.07 26.51
CA PRO A 14 -13.95 0.85 25.76
C PRO A 14 -12.70 0.70 24.89
N THR A 15 -12.00 -0.42 25.08
CA THR A 15 -10.81 -0.79 24.32
C THR A 15 -11.24 -1.24 22.92
N HIS A 16 -11.71 -0.30 22.10
CA HIS A 16 -12.16 -0.55 20.72
C HIS A 16 -11.01 -0.70 19.70
N ALA A 17 -9.76 -0.47 20.12
CA ALA A 17 -8.59 -0.61 19.26
C ALA A 17 -8.22 -2.08 18.98
N GLY A 18 -8.49 -3.00 19.92
CA GLY A 18 -8.13 -4.42 19.80
C GLY A 18 -8.93 -5.15 18.70
N ASP A 19 -10.24 -4.93 18.67
CA ASP A 19 -11.15 -5.60 17.71
C ASP A 19 -11.00 -5.07 16.28
N SER A 20 -10.58 -3.82 16.12
CA SER A 20 -10.32 -3.23 14.80
C SER A 20 -8.97 -3.71 14.25
N GLN A 21 -7.96 -3.83 15.12
CA GLN A 21 -6.63 -4.27 14.72
C GLN A 21 -6.60 -5.75 14.28
N SER A 22 -7.36 -6.62 14.96
CA SER A 22 -7.48 -8.03 14.55
C SER A 22 -8.14 -8.16 13.18
N LYS A 23 -9.26 -7.47 12.95
CA LYS A 23 -9.93 -7.44 11.63
C LYS A 23 -9.02 -6.95 10.51
N ILE A 24 -8.24 -5.88 10.77
CA ILE A 24 -7.25 -5.37 9.81
C ILE A 24 -6.17 -6.43 9.53
N THR A 25 -5.71 -7.14 10.56
CA THR A 25 -4.70 -8.19 10.41
C THR A 25 -5.24 -9.36 9.58
N ASP A 26 -6.47 -9.77 9.84
CA ASP A 26 -7.14 -10.86 9.14
C ASP A 26 -7.36 -10.54 7.66
N ILE A 27 -7.85 -9.34 7.34
CA ILE A 27 -8.01 -8.95 5.93
C ILE A 27 -6.67 -8.86 5.23
N LEU A 28 -5.63 -8.27 5.83
CA LEU A 28 -4.30 -8.17 5.20
C LEU A 28 -3.71 -9.56 4.92
N ASN A 29 -3.85 -10.50 5.85
CA ASN A 29 -3.42 -11.89 5.64
C ASN A 29 -4.21 -12.55 4.50
N HIS A 30 -5.50 -12.29 4.40
CA HIS A 30 -6.33 -12.80 3.30
C HIS A 30 -5.91 -12.21 1.95
N LEU A 31 -5.65 -10.89 1.88
CA LEU A 31 -5.20 -10.22 0.66
C LEU A 31 -3.89 -10.83 0.14
N VAL A 32 -2.94 -11.13 1.02
CA VAL A 32 -1.67 -11.80 0.66
C VAL A 32 -1.91 -13.20 0.07
N GLN A 33 -2.90 -13.93 0.56
CA GLN A 33 -3.19 -15.29 0.06
C GLN A 33 -3.81 -15.30 -1.34
N ILE A 34 -4.59 -14.28 -1.67
CA ILE A 34 -5.26 -14.16 -2.97
C ILE A 34 -4.45 -13.37 -3.99
N ASP A 35 -3.36 -12.74 -3.56
CA ASP A 35 -2.37 -12.16 -4.46
C ASP A 35 -1.55 -13.27 -5.13
N SER A 36 -1.32 -13.12 -6.43
CA SER A 36 -0.57 -14.11 -7.20
C SER A 36 0.88 -14.09 -6.74
N ARG A 37 1.36 -15.21 -6.18
CA ARG A 37 2.73 -15.30 -5.67
C ARG A 37 3.72 -15.33 -6.82
N LEU A 38 4.65 -14.37 -6.82
CA LEU A 38 5.74 -14.23 -7.79
C LEU A 38 7.12 -14.56 -7.17
N ASP A 39 7.13 -15.32 -6.07
CA ASP A 39 8.36 -15.58 -5.30
C ASP A 39 9.44 -16.30 -6.11
N GLU A 40 9.06 -17.08 -7.13
CA GLU A 40 9.97 -17.78 -8.03
C GLU A 40 10.38 -16.93 -9.25
N ASP A 41 9.74 -15.77 -9.46
CA ASP A 41 9.94 -14.92 -10.62
C ASP A 41 11.05 -13.87 -10.42
N THR A 42 11.73 -13.87 -9.27
CA THR A 42 12.81 -12.91 -9.01
C THR A 42 14.02 -13.57 -8.34
N SER A 43 15.21 -13.06 -8.61
CA SER A 43 16.42 -13.39 -7.87
C SER A 43 17.02 -12.13 -7.28
N ILE A 44 17.22 -12.17 -5.95
CA ILE A 44 17.74 -11.06 -5.17
C ILE A 44 19.17 -11.40 -4.72
N ASN A 45 20.10 -10.52 -5.03
CA ASN A 45 21.48 -10.57 -4.58
C ASN A 45 21.63 -9.73 -3.31
N TYR A 46 21.27 -10.33 -2.18
CA TYR A 46 21.54 -9.75 -0.86
C TYR A 46 23.05 -9.65 -0.64
N GLN A 47 23.56 -8.42 -0.60
CA GLN A 47 24.95 -8.11 -0.33
C GLN A 47 25.13 -7.72 1.15
N ASN A 48 26.27 -7.12 1.50
CA ASN A 48 26.52 -6.69 2.86
C ASN A 48 25.63 -5.50 3.23
N MET A 49 25.40 -5.33 4.53
CA MET A 49 24.67 -4.18 5.07
C MET A 49 25.32 -2.87 4.59
N ALA A 50 24.50 -1.96 4.08
CA ALA A 50 24.94 -0.61 3.72
C ALA A 50 25.71 0.02 4.89
N SER A 51 26.90 0.56 4.60
CA SER A 51 27.73 1.20 5.61
C SER A 51 27.03 2.46 6.15
N HIS A 52 26.87 2.55 7.46
CA HIS A 52 26.22 3.71 8.11
C HIS A 52 27.19 4.85 8.45
N LYS A 53 28.50 4.67 8.24
CA LYS A 53 29.53 5.57 8.79
C LYS A 53 30.69 5.84 7.84
N ASP A 54 30.96 4.94 6.91
CA ASP A 54 32.04 5.04 5.95
C ASP A 54 31.47 5.03 4.54
N PHE A 55 31.48 6.20 3.90
CA PHE A 55 31.01 6.40 2.52
C PHE A 55 32.11 6.16 1.48
N SER A 56 33.33 5.80 1.90
CA SER A 56 34.46 5.52 1.00
C SER A 56 34.45 4.09 0.46
N HIS A 57 33.59 3.23 1.00
CA HIS A 57 33.43 1.84 0.58
C HIS A 57 31.96 1.47 0.38
N ASP A 58 31.64 1.04 -0.84
CA ASP A 58 30.33 0.48 -1.15
C ASP A 58 30.29 -1.02 -0.78
N ASN A 59 29.45 -1.33 0.21
CA ASN A 59 29.24 -2.68 0.72
C ASN A 59 28.28 -3.52 -0.17
N ALA A 60 27.58 -2.89 -1.11
CA ALA A 60 26.61 -3.51 -2.00
C ALA A 60 26.78 -3.07 -3.47
N PRO A 61 27.98 -3.22 -4.07
CA PRO A 61 28.31 -2.65 -5.38
C PRO A 61 27.63 -3.32 -6.58
N LYS A 62 27.00 -4.47 -6.39
CA LYS A 62 26.29 -5.19 -7.47
C LYS A 62 24.80 -4.84 -7.47
N PRO A 63 24.09 -5.05 -8.58
CA PRO A 63 22.64 -4.89 -8.62
C PRO A 63 21.93 -5.76 -7.57
N LEU A 64 20.84 -5.23 -7.00
CA LEU A 64 20.00 -5.94 -6.05
C LEU A 64 19.20 -7.05 -6.74
N TYR A 65 18.59 -6.75 -7.89
CA TYR A 65 17.94 -7.75 -8.74
C TYR A 65 18.94 -8.30 -9.75
N THR A 66 19.17 -9.61 -9.71
CA THR A 66 20.01 -10.32 -10.70
C THR A 66 19.17 -10.99 -11.78
N PHE A 67 17.89 -11.22 -11.51
CA PHE A 67 16.93 -11.78 -12.45
C PHE A 67 15.51 -11.34 -12.07
N VAL A 68 14.71 -11.06 -13.09
CA VAL A 68 13.26 -10.90 -13.00
C VAL A 68 12.66 -11.63 -14.20
N ALA A 69 11.72 -12.53 -13.98
CA ALA A 69 11.04 -13.24 -15.04
C ALA A 69 10.15 -12.26 -15.81
N GLN A 70 10.30 -12.23 -17.13
CA GLN A 70 9.49 -11.35 -17.97
C GLN A 70 7.98 -11.67 -17.87
N SER A 71 7.64 -12.93 -17.60
CA SER A 71 6.26 -13.37 -17.34
C SER A 71 5.62 -12.63 -16.17
N ALA A 72 6.36 -12.37 -15.09
CA ALA A 72 5.85 -11.63 -13.94
C ALA A 72 5.54 -10.16 -14.27
N LEU A 73 6.24 -9.59 -15.26
CA LEU A 73 6.03 -8.21 -15.71
C LEU A 73 4.96 -8.08 -16.80
N SER A 74 4.50 -9.20 -17.35
CA SER A 74 3.49 -9.23 -18.43
C SER A 74 2.04 -9.20 -17.93
N GLY A 75 1.84 -9.11 -16.62
CA GLY A 75 0.51 -8.97 -16.04
C GLY A 75 -0.11 -7.61 -16.39
N PRO A 76 -1.43 -7.53 -16.62
CA PRO A 76 -2.09 -6.28 -17.04
C PRO A 76 -1.86 -5.13 -16.06
N THR A 77 -1.75 -5.42 -14.76
CA THR A 77 -1.46 -4.41 -13.73
C THR A 77 -0.03 -3.89 -13.81
N TYR A 78 0.96 -4.74 -14.09
CA TYR A 78 2.35 -4.32 -14.26
C TYR A 78 2.54 -3.51 -15.54
N GLU A 79 1.93 -3.92 -16.66
CA GLU A 79 1.99 -3.18 -17.92
C GLU A 79 1.33 -1.79 -17.81
N ALA A 80 0.19 -1.71 -17.13
CA ALA A 80 -0.48 -0.43 -16.89
C ALA A 80 0.34 0.48 -15.95
N LEU A 81 0.97 -0.11 -14.93
CA LEU A 81 1.89 0.63 -14.03
C LEU A 81 3.13 1.12 -14.78
N ASP A 82 3.79 0.28 -15.56
CA ASP A 82 4.96 0.66 -16.37
C ASP A 82 4.62 1.82 -17.32
N THR A 83 3.47 1.73 -18.00
CA THR A 83 2.95 2.81 -18.85
C THR A 83 2.75 4.11 -18.07
N LEU A 84 2.17 4.05 -16.86
CA LEU A 84 1.99 5.22 -16.00
C LEU A 84 3.32 5.81 -15.53
N LEU A 85 4.30 4.97 -15.18
CA LEU A 85 5.63 5.41 -14.74
C LEU A 85 6.38 6.21 -15.80
N THR A 86 6.08 6.01 -17.10
CA THR A 86 6.72 6.79 -18.18
C THR A 86 6.54 8.30 -18.05
N PHE A 87 5.46 8.76 -17.40
CA PHE A 87 5.19 10.18 -17.17
C PHE A 87 6.05 10.79 -16.05
N TYR A 88 6.69 9.96 -15.21
CA TYR A 88 7.52 10.39 -14.07
C TYR A 88 9.03 10.26 -14.33
N ASN A 89 9.45 9.96 -15.57
CA ASN A 89 10.85 9.68 -15.90
C ASN A 89 11.78 10.90 -15.89
N ASN A 90 11.24 12.13 -15.76
CA ASN A 90 12.03 13.36 -15.68
C ASN A 90 11.54 14.23 -14.51
N PRO A 91 11.74 13.81 -13.26
CA PRO A 91 11.30 14.59 -12.11
C PRO A 91 12.09 15.89 -12.04
N ASP A 92 11.38 17.01 -11.99
CA ASP A 92 11.95 18.35 -11.82
C ASP A 92 11.18 19.05 -10.69
N SER A 93 11.86 19.35 -9.59
CA SER A 93 11.25 20.01 -8.43
C SER A 93 10.88 21.48 -8.68
N ASP A 94 11.46 22.09 -9.71
CA ASP A 94 11.28 23.51 -10.02
C ASP A 94 10.18 23.73 -11.08
N THR A 95 9.67 22.65 -11.70
CA THR A 95 8.65 22.70 -12.74
C THR A 95 7.37 22.01 -12.27
N ALA A 96 6.25 22.74 -12.31
CA ALA A 96 4.95 22.15 -12.04
C ALA A 96 4.59 21.10 -13.11
N GLU A 97 4.16 19.92 -12.66
CA GLU A 97 3.70 18.86 -13.55
C GLU A 97 2.47 19.30 -14.35
N ILE A 98 2.51 19.09 -15.67
CA ILE A 98 1.38 19.37 -16.55
C ILE A 98 0.68 18.05 -16.86
N MET A 99 -0.48 17.86 -16.25
CA MET A 99 -1.29 16.65 -16.49
C MET A 99 -1.88 16.68 -17.90
N THR A 100 -1.32 15.86 -18.78
CA THR A 100 -1.80 15.73 -20.16
C THR A 100 -2.99 14.77 -20.24
N PRO A 101 -3.82 14.82 -21.30
CA PRO A 101 -4.87 13.82 -21.51
C PRO A 101 -4.33 12.38 -21.52
N ALA A 102 -3.16 12.14 -22.12
CA ALA A 102 -2.54 10.82 -22.15
C ALA A 102 -2.14 10.33 -20.75
N TRP A 103 -1.68 11.23 -19.88
CA TRP A 103 -1.39 10.91 -18.48
C TRP A 103 -2.67 10.57 -17.71
N ASN A 104 -3.75 11.34 -17.87
CA ASN A 104 -5.04 10.98 -17.28
C ASN A 104 -5.55 9.62 -17.77
N THR A 105 -5.35 9.31 -19.06
CA THR A 105 -5.69 7.99 -19.61
C THR A 105 -4.87 6.87 -18.97
N SER A 106 -3.57 7.05 -18.73
CA SER A 106 -2.73 6.02 -18.09
C SER A 106 -3.09 5.82 -16.62
N ILE A 107 -3.45 6.89 -15.89
CA ILE A 107 -3.98 6.79 -14.52
C ILE A 107 -5.24 5.92 -14.50
N ASN A 108 -6.21 6.24 -15.36
CA ASN A 108 -7.46 5.48 -15.43
C ASN A 108 -7.22 4.02 -15.83
N ALA A 109 -6.34 3.76 -16.80
CA ALA A 109 -5.99 2.41 -17.21
C ALA A 109 -5.36 1.59 -16.07
N PHE A 110 -4.49 2.19 -15.28
CA PHE A 110 -3.91 1.54 -14.09
C PHE A 110 -4.98 1.25 -13.05
N LEU A 111 -5.81 2.24 -12.70
CA LEU A 111 -6.91 2.04 -11.75
C LEU A 111 -7.87 0.95 -12.22
N ASP A 112 -8.29 0.98 -13.49
CA ASP A 112 -9.17 -0.02 -14.10
C ASP A 112 -8.57 -1.44 -14.06
N SER A 113 -7.25 -1.56 -14.18
CA SER A 113 -6.57 -2.87 -14.06
C SER A 113 -6.55 -3.34 -12.60
N VAL A 114 -6.20 -2.45 -11.68
CA VAL A 114 -6.07 -2.74 -10.25
C VAL A 114 -7.40 -3.13 -9.63
N VAL A 115 -8.50 -2.40 -9.90
CA VAL A 115 -9.83 -2.70 -9.33
C VAL A 115 -10.44 -4.02 -9.82
N LYS A 116 -9.95 -4.57 -10.93
CA LYS A 116 -10.37 -5.88 -11.43
C LYS A 116 -9.67 -7.05 -10.75
N THR A 117 -8.62 -6.78 -9.96
CA THR A 117 -7.90 -7.84 -9.25
C THR A 117 -8.75 -8.40 -8.10
N PRO A 118 -8.64 -9.70 -7.79
CA PRO A 118 -9.28 -10.29 -6.62
C PRO A 118 -8.90 -9.58 -5.32
N VAL A 119 -7.64 -9.14 -5.21
CA VAL A 119 -7.12 -8.37 -4.08
C VAL A 119 -7.92 -7.10 -3.86
N MET A 120 -8.09 -6.27 -4.88
CA MET A 120 -8.83 -5.01 -4.71
C MET A 120 -10.33 -5.18 -4.55
N GLN A 121 -10.93 -6.20 -5.18
CA GLN A 121 -12.33 -6.51 -4.94
C GLN A 121 -12.58 -6.90 -3.49
N SER A 122 -11.70 -7.73 -2.91
CA SER A 122 -11.74 -8.10 -1.49
C SER A 122 -11.52 -6.89 -0.57
N ALA A 123 -10.54 -6.04 -0.89
CA ALA A 123 -10.30 -4.81 -0.14
C ALA A 123 -11.49 -3.83 -0.19
N GLN A 124 -12.14 -3.69 -1.36
CA GLN A 124 -13.33 -2.86 -1.51
C GLN A 124 -14.48 -3.38 -0.64
N SER A 125 -14.79 -4.69 -0.69
CA SER A 125 -15.85 -5.27 0.13
C SER A 125 -15.59 -5.07 1.62
N PHE A 126 -14.35 -5.21 2.07
CA PHE A 126 -13.98 -4.95 3.46
C PHE A 126 -14.25 -3.48 3.87
N LEU A 127 -13.93 -2.52 3.00
CA LEU A 127 -14.19 -1.09 3.27
C LEU A 127 -15.69 -0.79 3.34
N GLU A 128 -16.49 -1.37 2.44
CA GLU A 128 -17.95 -1.24 2.44
C GLU A 128 -18.56 -1.81 3.74
N GLU A 129 -18.07 -2.96 4.19
CA GLU A 129 -18.50 -3.55 5.46
C GLU A 129 -18.13 -2.66 6.66
N MET A 130 -16.91 -2.11 6.70
CA MET A 130 -16.48 -1.19 7.76
C MET A 130 -17.34 0.07 7.81
N GLU A 131 -17.72 0.62 6.66
CA GLU A 131 -18.60 1.80 6.58
C GLU A 131 -19.98 1.48 7.16
N VAL A 132 -20.59 0.35 6.80
CA VAL A 132 -21.88 -0.10 7.37
C VAL A 132 -21.79 -0.29 8.89
N PHE A 133 -20.67 -0.84 9.39
CA PHE A 133 -20.43 -0.99 10.84
C PHE A 133 -20.33 0.36 11.59
N ILE A 134 -19.90 1.44 10.93
CA ILE A 134 -19.83 2.78 11.54
C ILE A 134 -21.25 3.35 11.69
N TYR A 135 -22.14 3.14 10.72
CA TYR A 135 -23.51 3.67 10.76
C TYR A 135 -24.39 2.96 11.79
N GLU A 136 -24.33 1.62 11.91
CA GLU A 136 -25.14 0.88 12.90
C GLU A 136 -24.78 1.22 14.36
N LYS A 137 -23.53 1.64 14.62
CA LYS A 137 -23.08 2.07 15.96
C LYS A 137 -23.50 3.48 16.38
N GLN A 138 -24.06 4.28 15.47
CA GLN A 138 -24.54 5.64 15.80
C GLN A 138 -26.03 5.65 16.21
N GLU A 139 -26.77 4.56 16.00
CA GLU A 139 -28.20 4.44 16.35
C GLU A 139 -28.48 3.60 17.62
N SER A 140 -27.44 3.19 18.35
CA SER A 140 -27.54 2.36 19.57
C SER A 140 -27.06 3.05 20.83
#